data_AF-A0A8K0MVQ9-F1
#
_entry.id   AF-A0A8K0MVQ9-F1
#
_cell.length_a   1.000
_cell.length_b   1.000
_cell.length_c   1.000
_cell.angle_alpha   90.00
_cell.angle_beta   90.00
_cell.angle_gamma   90.00
#
_symmetry.space_group_name_H-M   'P 1'
#
loop_
_entity.id
_entity.type
_entity.pdbx_description
1 polymer ?
#
loop_
_entity_poly.entity_id
_entity_poly.type
_entity_poly.pdbx_seq_one_letter_code
_entity_poly.pdbx_strand_id
1 'polypeptide(L)'
;MGMGMAQAVMSFAYSFIGLGLCISQWASNGEFRGGPAVAGAASSSKRAWNSLLALGNIAFAYTFAEVLIEIQDTLKSPPPENKTMKKAAMYGIGVTTIFYLSLGCIGFAAFGNEAPGNILTGFAIYEPFWLIDIGNICLIIHLLGAYQVYAQPIFATIERRIALQWPEAKFIHKIYAVRVPVMEGGPLSFSLSKLVLRSVFVLFTTLVAMLVPFFNAVLGLLGALSFWPLTVYFPVSMRIARGGIGRGDAKWVLLQSLSTICLLISIAASIGSVADIVDSLKLSTPFKIVS
;
A
#
# COMPACT_ATOMS: atom_id res chain seq x y z
N MET A 1 11.14 0.85 -19.15
CA MET A 1 12.22 0.53 -18.18
C MET A 1 12.53 1.69 -17.22
N GLY A 2 12.25 2.97 -17.54
CA GLY A 2 12.58 4.11 -16.66
C GLY A 2 11.69 4.31 -15.42
N MET A 3 10.36 4.12 -15.51
CA MET A 3 9.45 4.47 -14.40
C MET A 3 9.61 3.58 -13.15
N GLY A 4 9.75 2.26 -13.31
CA GLY A 4 9.88 1.34 -12.17
C GLY A 4 11.19 1.53 -11.41
N MET A 5 12.30 1.82 -12.10
CA MET A 5 13.58 2.11 -11.45
C MET A 5 13.53 3.42 -10.66
N ALA A 6 12.93 4.47 -11.24
CA ALA A 6 12.74 5.73 -10.53
C ALA A 6 11.88 5.54 -9.27
N GLN A 7 10.79 4.78 -9.36
CA GLN A 7 9.94 4.46 -8.19
C GLN A 7 10.70 3.73 -7.09
N ALA A 8 11.54 2.76 -7.44
CA ALA A 8 12.35 2.01 -6.49
C ALA A 8 13.37 2.92 -5.79
N VAL A 9 14.09 3.75 -6.56
CA VAL A 9 15.06 4.71 -6.00
C VAL A 9 14.37 5.69 -5.04
N MET A 10 13.23 6.24 -5.43
CA MET A 10 12.46 7.15 -4.57
C MET A 10 11.96 6.44 -3.30
N SER A 11 11.54 5.18 -3.41
CA SER A 11 11.11 4.36 -2.26
C SER A 11 12.23 4.17 -1.25
N PHE A 12 13.41 3.79 -1.71
CA PHE A 12 14.59 3.66 -0.85
C PHE A 12 14.98 5.01 -0.26
N ALA A 13 15.00 6.08 -1.05
CA ALA A 13 15.40 7.41 -0.60
C ALA A 13 14.55 7.89 0.59
N TYR A 14 13.21 7.93 0.47
CA TYR A 14 12.38 8.39 1.59
C TYR A 14 12.44 7.44 2.79
N SER A 15 12.60 6.13 2.56
CA SER A 15 12.69 5.13 3.63
C SER A 15 13.98 5.28 4.44
N PHE A 16 15.13 5.49 3.77
CA PHE A 16 16.41 5.75 4.42
C PHE A 16 16.43 7.09 5.15
N ILE A 17 15.82 8.14 4.57
CA ILE A 17 15.65 9.42 5.24
C ILE A 17 14.84 9.24 6.53
N GLY A 18 13.67 8.60 6.46
CA GLY A 18 12.83 8.33 7.63
C GLY A 18 13.58 7.53 8.71
N LEU A 19 14.32 6.50 8.30
CA LEU A 19 15.11 5.68 9.22
C LEU A 19 16.23 6.49 9.88
N GLY A 20 16.99 7.27 9.10
CA GLY A 20 18.06 8.13 9.59
C GLY A 20 17.55 9.18 10.58
N LEU A 21 16.40 9.80 10.29
CA LEU A 21 15.74 10.73 11.21
C LEU A 21 15.32 10.04 12.52
N CYS A 22 14.78 8.81 12.46
CA CYS A 22 14.45 8.05 13.66
C CYS A 22 15.68 7.68 14.49
N ILE A 23 16.79 7.30 13.84
CA ILE A 23 18.06 7.01 14.52
C ILE A 23 18.59 8.27 15.21
N SER A 24 18.61 9.40 14.50
CA SER A 24 19.03 10.69 15.04
C SER A 24 18.18 11.09 16.25
N GLN A 25 16.86 10.95 16.13
CA GLN A 25 15.93 11.27 17.21
C GLN A 25 16.15 10.40 18.43
N TRP A 26 16.26 9.09 18.24
CA TRP A 26 16.50 8.15 19.33
C TRP A 26 17.84 8.44 20.01
N ALA A 27 18.90 8.71 19.25
CA ALA A 27 20.20 9.11 19.79
C ALA A 27 20.13 10.43 20.58
N SER A 28 19.35 11.41 20.11
CA SER A 28 19.17 12.70 20.80
C SER A 28 18.38 12.60 22.09
N ASN A 29 17.43 11.67 22.17
CA ASN A 29 16.58 11.49 23.36
C ASN A 29 17.36 10.89 24.53
N GLY A 30 18.45 10.14 24.27
CA GLY A 30 19.25 9.47 25.30
C GLY A 30 18.54 8.33 26.06
N GLU A 31 17.23 8.17 25.86
CA GLU A 31 16.39 7.18 26.56
C GLU A 31 15.41 6.51 25.57
N PHE A 32 15.05 5.28 25.89
CA PHE A 32 14.05 4.52 25.15
C PHE A 32 12.64 4.99 25.57
N ARG A 33 11.94 5.68 24.67
CA ARG A 33 10.56 6.18 24.94
C ARG A 33 9.48 5.14 24.72
N GLY A 34 9.83 3.98 24.18
CA GLY A 34 8.92 2.85 24.03
C GLY A 34 8.66 2.14 25.35
N GLY A 35 7.43 1.70 25.58
CA GLY A 35 7.13 0.72 26.62
C GLY A 35 5.86 0.99 27.44
N PRO A 36 5.42 0.00 28.23
CA PRO A 36 4.18 0.07 29.00
C PRO A 36 4.18 1.18 30.05
N ALA A 37 5.35 1.52 30.60
CA ALA A 37 5.54 2.47 31.70
C ALA A 37 5.57 3.95 31.26
N VAL A 38 5.92 4.23 30.00
CA VAL A 38 5.93 5.59 29.42
C VAL A 38 4.54 5.98 28.88
N ALA A 39 3.62 5.02 28.84
CA ALA A 39 2.26 5.23 28.36
C ALA A 39 1.36 5.82 29.44
N GLY A 40 1.06 7.11 29.33
CA GLY A 40 -0.12 7.66 29.97
C GLY A 40 -1.39 6.91 29.51
N ALA A 41 -2.24 6.54 30.47
CA ALA A 41 -3.71 6.37 30.46
C ALA A 41 -4.48 5.90 29.20
N ALA A 42 -3.89 5.26 28.18
CA ALA A 42 -4.69 4.60 27.15
C ALA A 42 -5.43 3.40 27.77
N SER A 43 -6.77 3.38 27.68
CA SER A 43 -7.57 2.27 28.20
C SER A 43 -7.10 0.94 27.60
N SER A 44 -7.12 -0.13 28.39
CA SER A 44 -6.67 -1.46 27.96
C SER A 44 -7.37 -1.95 26.68
N SER A 45 -8.61 -1.51 26.44
CA SER A 45 -9.37 -1.81 25.22
C SER A 45 -8.82 -1.11 23.98
N LYS A 46 -8.46 0.18 24.05
CA LYS A 46 -7.87 0.92 22.92
C LYS A 46 -6.54 0.31 22.48
N ARG A 47 -5.73 -0.15 23.44
CA ARG A 47 -4.48 -0.88 23.15
C ARG A 47 -4.71 -2.20 22.41
N ALA A 48 -5.74 -2.95 22.80
CA ALA A 48 -6.11 -4.17 22.11
C ALA A 48 -6.57 -3.89 20.67
N TRP A 49 -7.41 -2.87 20.46
CA TRP A 49 -7.84 -2.45 19.12
C TRP A 49 -6.68 -2.03 18.24
N ASN A 50 -5.75 -1.23 18.77
CA ASN A 50 -4.56 -0.80 18.03
C ASN A 50 -3.66 -1.98 17.67
N SER A 51 -3.56 -3.00 18.54
CA SER A 51 -2.80 -4.22 18.26
C SER A 51 -3.43 -5.05 17.14
N LEU A 52 -4.77 -5.16 17.13
CA LEU A 52 -5.49 -5.83 16.04
C LEU A 52 -5.39 -5.06 14.73
N LEU A 53 -5.55 -3.73 14.77
CA LEU A 53 -5.33 -2.85 13.62
C LEU A 53 -3.91 -3.01 13.05
N ALA A 54 -2.89 -3.12 13.90
CA ALA A 54 -1.51 -3.31 13.47
C ALA A 54 -1.32 -4.60 12.65
N LEU A 55 -2.05 -5.67 12.95
CA LEU A 55 -2.03 -6.90 12.13
C LEU A 55 -2.54 -6.62 10.72
N GLY A 56 -3.59 -5.81 10.57
CA GLY A 56 -4.09 -5.37 9.27
C GLY A 56 -3.08 -4.51 8.51
N ASN A 57 -2.43 -3.57 9.19
CA ASN A 57 -1.38 -2.73 8.58
C ASN A 57 -0.18 -3.56 8.11
N ILE A 58 0.24 -4.56 8.90
CA ILE A 58 1.29 -5.51 8.49
C ILE A 58 0.82 -6.30 7.28
N ALA A 59 -0.40 -6.83 7.30
CA ALA A 59 -0.95 -7.56 6.17
C ALA A 59 -0.97 -6.71 4.88
N PHE A 60 -1.39 -5.45 4.99
CA PHE A 60 -1.36 -4.49 3.88
C PHE A 60 0.06 -4.24 3.36
N ALA A 61 1.04 -4.12 4.26
CA ALA A 61 2.43 -3.84 3.91
C ALA A 61 3.10 -4.96 3.07
N TYR A 62 2.58 -6.19 3.12
CA TYR A 62 3.08 -7.33 2.33
C TYR A 62 2.16 -7.73 1.16
N THR A 63 1.22 -6.86 0.77
CA THR A 63 0.28 -7.13 -0.32
C THR A 63 0.96 -6.94 -1.69
N PHE A 64 1.71 -7.94 -2.14
CA PHE A 64 2.25 -7.98 -3.52
C PHE A 64 1.59 -9.06 -4.38
N ALA A 65 0.82 -9.97 -3.77
CA ALA A 65 0.17 -11.08 -4.46
C ALA A 65 -0.79 -10.63 -5.57
N GLU A 66 -1.38 -9.44 -5.43
CA GLU A 66 -2.32 -8.85 -6.39
C GLU A 66 -1.66 -8.52 -7.74
N VAL A 67 -0.43 -8.02 -7.70
CA VAL A 67 0.34 -7.64 -8.91
C VAL A 67 1.32 -8.72 -9.35
N LEU A 68 1.52 -9.77 -8.54
CA LEU A 68 2.48 -10.84 -8.79
C LEU A 68 2.28 -11.49 -10.16
N ILE A 69 1.04 -11.82 -10.51
CA ILE A 69 0.73 -12.51 -11.77
C ILE A 69 0.97 -11.59 -12.96
N GLU A 70 0.57 -10.32 -12.86
CA GLU A 70 0.77 -9.31 -13.91
C GLU A 70 2.27 -9.06 -14.15
N ILE A 71 3.06 -8.95 -13.08
CA ILE A 71 4.52 -8.82 -13.19
C ILE A 71 5.10 -10.07 -13.86
N GLN A 72 4.70 -11.26 -13.40
CA GLN A 72 5.24 -12.51 -13.91
C GLN A 72 4.93 -12.73 -15.41
N ASP A 73 3.75 -12.31 -15.87
CA ASP A 73 3.35 -12.38 -17.29
C ASP A 73 4.21 -11.47 -18.20
N THR A 74 4.81 -10.42 -17.65
CA THR A 74 5.68 -9.50 -18.40
C THR A 74 7.16 -9.88 -18.40
N LEU A 75 7.56 -10.89 -17.60
CA LEU A 75 8.96 -11.30 -17.51
C LEU A 75 9.41 -12.00 -18.80
N LYS A 76 10.57 -11.61 -19.31
CA LYS A 76 11.17 -12.25 -20.48
C LYS A 76 11.79 -13.60 -20.08
N SER A 77 11.52 -14.61 -20.89
CA SER A 77 12.26 -15.88 -20.89
C SER A 77 13.36 -15.88 -21.95
N PRO A 78 14.51 -16.55 -21.75
CA PRO A 78 14.92 -17.34 -20.56
C PRO A 78 15.62 -16.51 -19.45
N PRO A 79 15.64 -16.97 -18.17
CA PRO A 79 15.08 -18.22 -17.64
C PRO A 79 13.56 -18.14 -17.38
N PRO A 80 12.88 -19.28 -17.09
CA PRO A 80 11.45 -19.30 -16.81
C PRO A 80 11.02 -18.25 -15.79
N GLU A 81 9.88 -17.62 -16.05
CA GLU A 81 9.36 -16.46 -15.32
C GLU A 81 9.20 -16.76 -13.84
N ASN A 82 8.80 -17.99 -13.49
CA ASN A 82 8.65 -18.44 -12.10
C ASN A 82 9.99 -18.48 -11.33
N LYS A 83 11.12 -18.75 -11.99
CA LYS A 83 12.45 -18.76 -11.35
C LYS A 83 12.93 -17.34 -11.09
N THR A 84 12.75 -16.46 -12.08
CA THR A 84 13.06 -15.03 -11.95
C THR A 84 12.19 -14.40 -10.87
N MET A 85 10.88 -14.64 -10.91
CA MET A 85 9.93 -14.10 -9.95
C MET A 85 10.16 -14.64 -8.53
N LYS A 86 10.50 -15.93 -8.37
CA LYS A 86 10.84 -16.48 -7.05
C LYS A 86 12.06 -15.80 -6.42
N LYS A 87 13.11 -15.54 -7.20
CA LYS A 87 14.28 -14.80 -6.72
C LYS A 87 13.91 -13.36 -6.38
N ALA A 88 13.19 -12.67 -7.28
CA ALA A 88 12.75 -11.31 -7.08
C ALA A 88 11.88 -11.17 -5.83
N ALA A 89 10.91 -12.07 -5.62
CA ALA A 89 10.06 -12.09 -4.43
C ALA A 89 10.86 -12.35 -3.15
N MET A 90 11.82 -13.28 -3.18
CA MET A 90 12.68 -13.55 -2.02
C MET A 90 13.49 -12.33 -1.61
N TYR A 91 14.17 -11.67 -2.55
CA TYR A 91 14.93 -10.46 -2.26
C TYR A 91 14.00 -9.30 -1.86
N GLY A 92 12.90 -9.10 -2.59
CA GLY A 92 11.94 -8.03 -2.34
C GLY A 92 11.33 -8.12 -0.95
N ILE A 93 10.79 -9.28 -0.57
CA ILE A 93 10.21 -9.50 0.76
C ILE A 93 11.31 -9.38 1.83
N GLY A 94 12.47 -10.00 1.63
CA GLY A 94 13.56 -9.97 2.62
C GLY A 94 14.04 -8.55 2.92
N VAL A 95 14.33 -7.76 1.89
CA VAL A 95 14.74 -6.35 2.02
C VAL A 95 13.63 -5.55 2.70
N THR A 96 12.39 -5.71 2.25
CA THR A 96 11.23 -4.98 2.79
C THR A 96 11.03 -5.30 4.28
N THR A 97 11.14 -6.57 4.69
CA THR A 97 11.02 -6.98 6.08
C THR A 97 12.10 -6.37 6.96
N ILE A 98 13.35 -6.36 6.50
CA ILE A 98 14.46 -5.73 7.25
C ILE A 98 14.17 -4.24 7.44
N PHE A 99 13.73 -3.54 6.41
CA PHE A 99 13.40 -2.12 6.50
C PHE A 99 12.21 -1.84 7.43
N TYR A 100 11.10 -2.56 7.26
CA TYR A 100 9.91 -2.35 8.08
C TYR A 100 10.16 -2.67 9.54
N LEU A 101 10.90 -3.73 9.85
CA LEU A 101 11.26 -4.05 11.22
C LEU A 101 12.21 -2.99 11.81
N SER A 102 13.20 -2.52 11.03
CA SER A 102 14.12 -1.47 11.47
C SER A 102 13.40 -0.15 11.75
N LEU A 103 12.54 0.29 10.83
CA LEU A 103 11.72 1.49 11.00
C LEU A 103 10.72 1.36 12.14
N GLY A 104 10.07 0.21 12.28
CA GLY A 104 9.12 -0.05 13.37
C GLY A 104 9.80 0.00 14.73
N CYS A 105 10.92 -0.71 14.90
CA CYS A 105 11.66 -0.75 16.16
C CYS A 105 12.30 0.60 16.51
N ILE A 106 13.02 1.22 15.58
CA ILE A 106 13.75 2.47 15.84
C ILE A 106 12.78 3.65 15.92
N GLY A 107 11.75 3.69 15.06
CA GLY A 107 10.69 4.69 15.15
C GLY A 107 9.94 4.60 16.48
N PHE A 108 9.62 3.39 16.95
CA PHE A 108 9.03 3.22 18.28
C PHE A 108 10.00 3.58 19.41
N ALA A 109 11.29 3.31 19.27
CA ALA A 109 12.30 3.75 20.24
C ALA A 109 12.39 5.28 20.34
N ALA A 110 12.26 5.97 19.20
CA ALA A 110 12.34 7.43 19.09
C ALA A 110 11.06 8.13 19.62
N PHE A 111 9.89 7.65 19.25
CA PHE A 111 8.61 8.34 19.51
C PHE A 111 7.75 7.67 20.59
N GLY A 112 8.00 6.41 20.93
CA GLY A 112 7.21 5.66 21.89
C GLY A 112 5.74 5.54 21.47
N ASN A 113 4.83 5.78 22.41
CA ASN A 113 3.38 5.69 22.16
C ASN A 113 2.84 6.81 21.26
N GLU A 114 3.62 7.88 21.05
CA GLU A 114 3.27 9.00 20.18
C GLU A 114 3.79 8.80 18.74
N ALA A 115 4.21 7.57 18.39
CA ALA A 115 4.66 7.25 17.04
C ALA A 115 3.55 7.54 16.01
N PRO A 116 3.79 8.43 15.04
CA PRO A 116 2.79 8.78 14.04
C PRO A 116 2.62 7.65 13.02
N GLY A 117 1.45 7.60 12.37
CA GLY A 117 1.19 6.62 11.30
C GLY A 117 2.08 6.80 10.07
N ASN A 118 2.38 8.05 9.71
CA ASN A 118 3.44 8.39 8.77
C ASN A 118 4.64 8.91 9.56
N ILE A 119 5.77 8.22 9.51
CA ILE A 119 6.94 8.59 10.31
C ILE A 119 7.47 9.99 9.96
N LEU A 120 7.36 10.41 8.70
CA LEU A 120 7.84 11.72 8.25
C LEU A 120 7.02 12.87 8.83
N THR A 121 5.74 12.66 9.16
CA THR A 121 4.92 13.70 9.80
C THR A 121 5.34 13.96 11.25
N GLY A 122 5.93 12.96 11.93
CA GLY A 122 6.49 13.14 13.28
C GLY A 122 7.69 14.08 13.33
N PHE A 123 8.31 14.33 12.18
CA PHE A 123 9.46 15.22 12.04
C PHE A 123 9.11 16.59 11.48
N ALA A 124 7.84 16.93 11.26
CA ALA A 124 7.45 18.18 10.60
C ALA A 124 7.93 19.47 11.30
N ILE A 125 8.38 19.39 12.56
CA ILE A 125 8.89 20.51 13.37
C ILE A 125 10.41 20.36 13.64
N TYR A 126 11.05 19.31 13.13
CA TYR A 126 12.46 19.01 13.38
C TYR A 126 13.39 19.58 12.30
N GLU A 127 14.53 20.10 12.74
CA GLU A 127 15.60 20.49 11.84
C GLU A 127 16.47 19.27 11.44
N PRO A 128 16.90 19.16 10.16
CA PRO A 128 16.70 20.15 9.09
C PRO A 128 15.45 19.89 8.22
N PHE A 129 14.63 20.93 8.03
CA PHE A 129 13.39 20.89 7.23
C PHE A 129 13.60 20.42 5.79
N TRP A 130 14.72 20.79 5.14
CA TRP A 130 15.01 20.42 3.76
C TRP A 130 15.10 18.90 3.55
N LEU A 131 15.57 18.15 4.56
CA LEU A 131 15.72 16.71 4.45
C LEU A 131 14.34 16.01 4.51
N ILE A 132 13.44 16.55 5.32
CA ILE A 132 12.04 16.10 5.41
C ILE A 132 11.30 16.42 4.10
N ASP A 133 11.52 17.60 3.54
CA ASP A 133 10.94 17.99 2.25
C ASP A 133 11.39 17.07 1.11
N ILE A 134 12.69 16.75 1.04
CA ILE A 134 13.19 15.76 0.07
C ILE A 134 12.53 14.40 0.29
N GLY A 135 12.40 13.96 1.55
CA GLY A 135 11.70 12.71 1.89
C GLY A 135 10.25 12.70 1.39
N ASN A 136 9.51 13.79 1.60
CA ASN A 136 8.14 13.95 1.12
C ASN A 136 8.04 14.00 -0.42
N ILE A 137 8.97 14.69 -1.09
CA ILE A 137 9.04 14.70 -2.56
C ILE A 137 9.27 13.28 -3.10
N CYS A 138 10.22 12.54 -2.52
CA CYS A 138 10.47 11.14 -2.88
C CYS A 138 9.23 10.28 -2.65
N LEU A 139 8.55 10.43 -1.51
CA LEU A 139 7.29 9.74 -1.21
C LEU A 139 6.23 10.04 -2.26
N ILE A 140 6.03 11.30 -2.65
CA ILE A 140 5.06 11.71 -3.68
C ILE A 140 5.38 11.05 -5.02
N ILE A 141 6.63 11.12 -5.49
CA ILE A 141 7.03 10.53 -6.77
C ILE A 141 6.82 9.01 -6.76
N HIS A 142 7.16 8.34 -5.66
CA HIS A 142 6.91 6.91 -5.48
C HIS A 142 5.42 6.58 -5.57
N LEU A 143 4.57 7.31 -4.84
CA LEU A 143 3.11 7.11 -4.82
C LEU A 143 2.45 7.41 -6.16
N LEU A 144 2.90 8.43 -6.90
CA LEU A 144 2.43 8.70 -8.26
C LEU A 144 2.69 7.52 -9.19
N GLY A 145 3.87 6.92 -9.06
CA GLY A 145 4.22 5.72 -9.80
C GLY A 145 3.36 4.51 -9.46
N ALA A 146 3.14 4.26 -8.17
CA ALA A 146 2.23 3.21 -7.70
C ALA A 146 0.80 3.44 -8.19
N TYR A 147 0.29 4.67 -8.10
CA TYR A 147 -1.03 5.05 -8.60
C TYR A 147 -1.19 4.72 -10.08
N GLN A 148 -0.17 4.98 -10.91
CA GLN A 148 -0.20 4.61 -12.32
C GLN A 148 -0.29 3.10 -12.51
N VAL A 149 0.46 2.28 -11.76
CA VAL A 149 0.39 0.81 -11.90
C VAL A 149 -1.01 0.29 -11.52
N TYR A 150 -1.54 0.73 -10.37
CA TYR A 150 -2.84 0.25 -9.87
C TYR A 150 -4.05 0.78 -10.64
N ALA A 151 -3.98 1.99 -11.21
CA ALA A 151 -5.10 2.56 -11.96
C ALA A 151 -5.29 1.93 -13.35
N GLN A 152 -4.22 1.38 -13.95
CA GLN A 152 -4.28 0.88 -15.35
C GLN A 152 -5.23 -0.30 -15.53
N PRO A 153 -5.23 -1.35 -14.67
CA PRO A 153 -6.21 -2.43 -14.78
C PRO A 153 -7.66 -1.96 -14.65
N ILE A 154 -7.91 -0.95 -13.81
CA ILE A 154 -9.24 -0.33 -13.63
C ILE A 154 -9.65 0.37 -14.92
N PHE A 155 -8.78 1.22 -15.47
CA PHE A 155 -9.03 1.91 -16.73
C PHE A 155 -9.24 0.93 -17.88
N ALA A 156 -8.39 -0.09 -18.01
CA ALA A 156 -8.53 -1.11 -19.04
C ALA A 156 -9.89 -1.84 -18.95
N THR A 157 -10.33 -2.16 -17.74
CA THR A 157 -11.63 -2.82 -17.52
C THR A 157 -12.81 -1.94 -17.89
N ILE A 158 -12.80 -0.67 -17.47
CA ILE A 158 -13.87 0.28 -17.78
C ILE A 158 -13.88 0.60 -19.27
N GLU A 159 -12.71 0.90 -19.86
CA GLU A 159 -12.57 1.18 -21.29
C GLU A 159 -13.07 -0.01 -22.13
N ARG A 160 -12.74 -1.26 -21.74
CA ARG A 160 -13.25 -2.47 -22.40
C ARG A 160 -14.77 -2.60 -22.30
N ARG A 161 -15.36 -2.34 -21.13
CA ARG A 161 -16.82 -2.38 -20.95
C ARG A 161 -17.52 -1.34 -21.81
N ILE A 162 -17.02 -0.12 -21.81
CA ILE A 162 -17.54 0.98 -22.64
C ILE A 162 -17.47 0.61 -24.13
N ALA A 163 -16.34 0.06 -24.59
CA ALA A 163 -16.17 -0.35 -25.99
C ALA A 163 -17.12 -1.48 -26.41
N LEU A 164 -17.40 -2.44 -25.52
CA LEU A 164 -18.35 -3.52 -25.79
C LEU A 164 -19.81 -3.05 -25.75
N GLN A 165 -20.13 -2.10 -24.88
CA GLN A 165 -21.50 -1.63 -24.68
C GLN A 165 -21.94 -0.61 -25.75
N TRP A 166 -21.01 0.19 -26.29
CA TRP A 166 -21.29 1.20 -27.30
C TRP A 166 -20.30 1.13 -28.48
N PRO A 167 -20.32 0.04 -29.27
CA PRO A 167 -19.37 -0.17 -30.36
C PRO A 167 -19.47 0.88 -31.48
N GLU A 168 -20.66 1.43 -31.71
CA GLU A 168 -20.94 2.41 -32.78
C GLU A 168 -20.71 3.87 -32.35
N ALA A 169 -20.39 4.13 -31.08
CA ALA A 169 -20.24 5.48 -30.57
C ALA A 169 -18.92 6.10 -31.02
N LYS A 170 -18.95 6.77 -32.17
CA LYS A 170 -17.79 7.46 -32.78
C LYS A 170 -17.08 8.42 -31.81
N PHE A 171 -17.79 9.03 -30.86
CA PHE A 171 -17.21 9.91 -29.85
C PHE A 171 -16.25 9.19 -28.89
N ILE A 172 -16.49 7.91 -28.61
CA ILE A 172 -15.71 7.09 -27.68
C ILE A 172 -14.38 6.65 -28.33
N HIS A 173 -14.42 6.33 -29.62
CA HIS A 173 -13.29 5.79 -30.38
C HIS A 173 -12.50 6.84 -31.17
N LYS A 174 -12.96 8.09 -31.23
CA LYS A 174 -12.25 9.16 -31.95
C LYS A 174 -10.96 9.53 -31.22
N ILE A 175 -9.84 9.31 -31.90
CA ILE A 175 -8.51 9.71 -31.45
C ILE A 175 -8.23 11.12 -31.99
N TYR A 176 -8.00 12.06 -31.10
CA TYR A 176 -7.58 13.42 -31.41
C TYR A 176 -6.05 13.49 -31.29
N ALA A 177 -5.38 13.86 -32.38
CA ALA A 177 -3.94 14.03 -32.41
C ALA A 177 -3.61 15.53 -32.35
N VAL A 178 -3.05 15.99 -31.23
CA VAL A 178 -2.60 17.38 -31.06
C VAL A 178 -1.08 17.40 -31.12
N ARG A 179 -0.53 18.17 -32.04
CA ARG A 179 0.92 18.34 -32.18
C ARG A 179 1.36 19.43 -31.18
N VAL A 180 2.08 19.04 -30.13
CA VAL A 180 2.54 19.96 -29.08
C VAL A 180 3.92 20.51 -29.49
N PRO A 181 4.13 21.84 -29.59
CA PRO A 181 5.36 22.42 -30.12
C PRO A 181 6.63 22.15 -29.29
N VAL A 182 6.49 21.73 -28.03
CA VAL A 182 7.60 21.63 -27.04
C VAL A 182 8.11 20.19 -26.88
N MET A 183 7.42 19.19 -27.42
CA MET A 183 7.71 17.78 -27.16
C MET A 183 8.19 17.10 -28.46
N GLU A 184 9.48 16.73 -28.52
CA GLU A 184 10.09 16.04 -29.68
C GLU A 184 9.53 14.62 -29.93
N GLY A 185 8.58 14.16 -29.11
CA GLY A 185 8.03 12.79 -29.08
C GLY A 185 6.80 12.51 -29.96
N GLY A 186 6.55 13.30 -31.01
CA GLY A 186 5.44 13.07 -31.94
C GLY A 186 4.08 13.62 -31.47
N PRO A 187 3.01 13.48 -32.28
CA PRO A 187 1.70 14.03 -31.95
C PRO A 187 1.05 13.34 -30.74
N LEU A 188 0.63 14.13 -29.76
CA LEU A 188 -0.06 13.64 -28.57
C LEU A 188 -1.46 13.17 -28.98
N SER A 189 -1.65 11.86 -29.01
CA SER A 189 -2.91 11.24 -29.42
C SER A 189 -3.73 10.87 -28.17
N PHE A 190 -4.88 11.52 -27.98
CA PHE A 190 -5.78 11.21 -26.86
C PHE A 190 -7.22 11.04 -27.34
N SER A 191 -7.99 10.20 -26.63
CA SER A 191 -9.43 10.11 -26.81
C SER A 191 -10.13 10.91 -25.72
N LEU A 192 -11.21 11.63 -26.05
CA LEU A 192 -11.97 12.40 -25.08
C LEU A 192 -12.59 11.52 -24.00
N SER A 193 -13.05 10.31 -24.36
CA SER A 193 -13.59 9.34 -23.40
C SER A 193 -12.53 8.94 -22.36
N LYS A 194 -11.31 8.71 -22.83
CA LYS A 194 -10.13 8.40 -22.01
C LYS A 194 -9.74 9.53 -21.08
N LEU A 195 -9.81 10.79 -21.55
CA LEU A 195 -9.53 11.97 -20.74
C LEU A 195 -10.57 12.17 -19.64
N VAL A 196 -11.86 12.16 -20.02
CA VAL A 196 -12.98 12.31 -19.07
C VAL A 196 -12.94 11.22 -17.99
N LEU A 197 -12.75 9.95 -18.39
CA LEU A 197 -12.65 8.84 -17.45
C LEU A 197 -11.54 9.04 -16.42
N ARG A 198 -10.33 9.42 -16.88
CA ARG A 198 -9.18 9.65 -16.00
C ARG A 198 -9.43 10.84 -15.07
N SER A 199 -9.98 11.95 -15.57
CA SER A 199 -10.30 13.13 -14.76
C SER A 199 -11.36 12.84 -13.69
N VAL A 200 -12.44 12.15 -14.05
CA VAL A 200 -13.50 11.75 -13.10
C VAL A 200 -12.94 10.83 -12.03
N PHE A 201 -12.09 9.86 -12.41
CA PHE A 201 -11.47 8.94 -11.47
C PHE A 201 -10.52 9.66 -10.49
N VAL A 202 -9.70 10.60 -10.97
CA VAL A 202 -8.82 11.41 -10.10
C VAL A 202 -9.64 12.28 -9.14
N LEU A 203 -10.70 12.93 -9.63
CA LEU A 203 -11.57 13.76 -8.80
C LEU A 203 -12.27 12.93 -7.73
N PHE A 204 -12.79 11.76 -8.09
CA PHE A 204 -13.42 10.83 -7.15
C PHE A 204 -12.45 10.34 -6.08
N THR A 205 -11.26 9.86 -6.46
CA THR A 205 -10.26 9.35 -5.49
C THR A 205 -9.75 10.45 -4.57
N THR A 206 -9.61 11.68 -5.08
CA THR A 206 -9.23 12.87 -4.28
C THR A 206 -10.32 13.24 -3.29
N LEU A 207 -11.60 13.22 -3.71
CA LEU A 207 -12.72 13.46 -2.81
C LEU A 207 -12.77 12.41 -1.69
N VAL A 208 -12.58 11.13 -2.03
CA VAL A 208 -12.52 10.05 -1.03
C VAL A 208 -11.36 10.28 -0.05
N ALA A 209 -10.17 10.65 -0.55
CA ALA A 209 -9.02 10.95 0.31
C ALA A 209 -9.28 12.13 1.27
N MET A 210 -10.02 13.16 0.83
CA MET A 210 -10.41 14.29 1.69
C MET A 210 -11.45 13.91 2.75
N LEU A 211 -12.34 12.95 2.45
CA LEU A 211 -13.39 12.51 3.36
C LEU A 211 -12.89 11.52 4.42
N VAL A 212 -11.75 10.88 4.20
CA VAL A 212 -11.26 9.76 5.01
C VAL A 212 -9.83 10.04 5.51
N PRO A 213 -9.66 10.88 6.55
CA PRO A 213 -8.35 11.33 7.02
C PRO A 213 -7.59 10.31 7.90
N PHE A 214 -8.22 9.18 8.26
CA PHE A 214 -7.64 8.14 9.13
C PHE A 214 -6.90 7.06 8.33
N PHE A 215 -5.76 7.44 7.75
CA PHE A 215 -4.96 6.62 6.84
C PHE A 215 -4.70 5.18 7.34
N ASN A 216 -4.18 5.03 8.56
CA ASN A 216 -3.82 3.72 9.12
C ASN A 216 -5.04 2.80 9.26
N ALA A 217 -6.17 3.32 9.72
CA ALA A 217 -7.37 2.51 9.93
C ALA A 217 -7.90 1.96 8.60
N VAL A 218 -7.85 2.78 7.54
CA VAL A 218 -8.19 2.37 6.16
C VAL A 218 -7.23 1.31 5.65
N LEU A 219 -5.92 1.53 5.78
CA LEU A 219 -4.92 0.54 5.35
C LEU A 219 -5.09 -0.78 6.08
N GLY A 220 -5.31 -0.75 7.38
CA GLY A 220 -5.53 -1.94 8.19
C GLY A 220 -6.77 -2.71 7.73
N LEU A 221 -7.86 -2.01 7.41
CA LEU A 221 -9.08 -2.63 6.91
C LEU A 221 -8.87 -3.23 5.51
N LEU A 222 -8.25 -2.49 4.59
CA LEU A 222 -7.95 -2.98 3.24
C LEU A 222 -7.03 -4.21 3.29
N GLY A 223 -5.98 -4.16 4.10
CA GLY A 223 -5.07 -5.28 4.32
C GLY A 223 -5.79 -6.49 4.91
N ALA A 224 -6.64 -6.29 5.91
CA ALA A 224 -7.41 -7.38 6.50
C ALA A 224 -8.38 -8.04 5.49
N LEU A 225 -9.04 -7.23 4.67
CA LEU A 225 -10.00 -7.72 3.67
C LEU A 225 -9.32 -8.40 2.47
N SER A 226 -8.15 -7.93 2.03
CA SER A 226 -7.44 -8.50 0.88
C SER A 226 -6.57 -9.70 1.25
N PHE A 227 -5.97 -9.70 2.45
CA PHE A 227 -4.97 -10.68 2.85
C PHE A 227 -5.46 -12.12 2.81
N TRP A 228 -6.55 -12.45 3.52
CA TRP A 228 -7.04 -13.82 3.53
C TRP A 228 -7.47 -14.31 2.13
N PRO A 229 -8.40 -13.65 1.41
CA PRO A 229 -8.90 -14.21 0.15
C PRO A 229 -7.82 -14.25 -0.94
N LEU A 230 -7.00 -13.20 -1.08
CA LEU A 230 -6.08 -13.05 -2.21
C LEU A 230 -4.68 -13.61 -1.92
N THR A 231 -4.15 -13.41 -0.71
CA THR A 231 -2.77 -13.81 -0.38
C THR A 231 -2.70 -15.23 0.19
N VAL A 232 -3.75 -15.70 0.86
CA VAL A 232 -3.74 -17.00 1.56
C VAL A 232 -4.66 -18.01 0.90
N TYR A 233 -5.97 -17.78 0.92
CA TYR A 233 -6.98 -18.74 0.50
C TYR A 233 -6.84 -19.12 -0.97
N PHE A 234 -6.70 -18.14 -1.87
CA PHE A 234 -6.61 -18.41 -3.31
C PHE A 234 -5.35 -19.24 -3.65
N PRO A 235 -4.12 -18.87 -3.25
CA PRO A 235 -2.93 -19.67 -3.53
C PRO A 235 -2.96 -21.06 -2.86
N VAL A 236 -3.46 -21.16 -1.62
CA VAL A 236 -3.59 -22.45 -0.91
C VAL A 236 -4.57 -23.38 -1.63
N SER A 237 -5.74 -22.88 -2.00
CA SER A 237 -6.76 -23.64 -2.73
C SER A 237 -6.22 -24.09 -4.09
N MET A 238 -5.51 -23.21 -4.79
CA MET A 238 -4.85 -23.53 -6.06
C MET A 238 -3.80 -24.64 -5.87
N ARG A 239 -3.00 -24.58 -4.80
CA ARG A 239 -1.97 -25.59 -4.49
C ARG A 239 -2.58 -26.96 -4.19
N ILE A 240 -3.68 -27.01 -3.44
CA ILE A 240 -4.40 -28.25 -3.13
C ILE A 240 -4.97 -28.86 -4.43
N ALA A 241 -5.66 -28.05 -5.24
CA ALA A 241 -6.29 -28.49 -6.48
C ALA A 241 -5.26 -28.96 -7.53
N ARG A 242 -4.18 -28.20 -7.75
CA ARG A 242 -3.14 -28.54 -8.74
C ARG A 242 -2.19 -29.63 -8.26
N GLY A 243 -2.01 -29.77 -6.95
CA GLY A 243 -1.13 -30.77 -6.34
C GLY A 243 -1.80 -32.12 -6.10
N GLY A 244 -3.11 -32.24 -6.34
CA GLY A 244 -3.87 -33.46 -6.07
C GLY A 244 -3.84 -33.87 -4.59
N ILE A 245 -3.76 -32.90 -3.67
CA ILE A 245 -3.61 -33.18 -2.23
C ILE A 245 -4.96 -33.66 -1.69
N GLY A 246 -5.01 -34.93 -1.28
CA GLY A 246 -6.21 -35.56 -0.74
C GLY A 246 -6.67 -34.92 0.57
N ARG A 247 -7.99 -34.84 0.78
CA ARG A 247 -8.56 -34.41 2.06
C ARG A 247 -8.10 -35.37 3.17
N GLY A 248 -7.58 -34.83 4.26
CA GLY A 248 -7.06 -35.61 5.39
C GLY A 248 -5.56 -35.92 5.34
N ASP A 249 -4.87 -35.66 4.23
CA ASP A 249 -3.39 -35.68 4.19
C ASP A 249 -2.86 -34.64 5.20
N ALA A 250 -1.75 -34.94 5.88
CA ALA A 250 -1.05 -34.00 6.76
C ALA A 250 -0.75 -32.66 6.07
N LYS A 251 -0.40 -32.69 4.77
CA LYS A 251 -0.21 -31.47 3.97
C LYS A 251 -1.50 -30.68 3.79
N TRP A 252 -2.63 -31.37 3.58
CA TRP A 252 -3.94 -30.74 3.46
C TRP A 252 -4.34 -30.09 4.80
N VAL A 253 -4.19 -30.82 5.91
CA VAL A 253 -4.49 -30.31 7.25
C VAL A 253 -3.64 -29.10 7.57
N LEU A 254 -2.34 -29.12 7.27
CA LEU A 254 -1.44 -27.98 7.48
C LEU A 254 -1.88 -26.74 6.69
N LEU A 255 -2.14 -26.91 5.39
CA LEU A 255 -2.56 -25.80 4.52
C LEU A 255 -3.93 -25.23 4.91
N GLN A 256 -4.87 -26.11 5.28
CA GLN A 256 -6.20 -25.69 5.74
C GLN A 256 -6.14 -24.99 7.10
N SER A 257 -5.29 -25.48 8.02
CA SER A 257 -5.06 -24.85 9.32
C SER A 257 -4.44 -23.47 9.16
N LEU A 258 -3.43 -23.34 8.31
CA LEU A 258 -2.83 -22.04 7.96
C LEU A 258 -3.88 -21.06 7.43
N SER A 259 -4.69 -21.49 6.45
CA SER A 259 -5.75 -20.64 5.89
C SER A 259 -6.78 -20.22 6.94
N THR A 260 -7.15 -21.12 7.85
CA THR A 260 -8.10 -20.84 8.94
C THR A 260 -7.53 -19.86 9.96
N ILE A 261 -6.26 -20.02 10.36
CA ILE A 261 -5.59 -19.08 11.27
C ILE A 261 -5.51 -17.68 10.63
N CYS A 262 -5.12 -17.59 9.36
CA CYS A 262 -5.08 -16.32 8.65
C CYS A 262 -6.46 -15.68 8.48
N LEU A 263 -7.53 -16.48 8.36
CA LEU A 263 -8.91 -15.97 8.35
C LEU A 263 -9.25 -15.32 9.69
N LEU A 264 -8.95 -15.99 10.81
CA LEU A 264 -9.20 -15.46 12.15
C LEU A 264 -8.41 -14.17 12.40
N ILE A 265 -7.15 -14.12 11.97
CA ILE A 265 -6.32 -12.89 12.02
C ILE A 265 -6.97 -11.77 11.21
N SER A 266 -7.45 -12.07 10.00
CA SER A 266 -8.09 -11.08 9.13
C SER A 266 -9.39 -10.55 9.72
N ILE A 267 -10.20 -11.41 10.35
CA ILE A 267 -11.42 -11.00 11.05
C ILE A 267 -11.07 -10.09 12.23
N ALA A 268 -10.10 -10.49 13.06
CA ALA A 268 -9.67 -9.71 14.21
C ALA A 268 -9.09 -8.34 13.79
N ALA A 269 -8.25 -8.31 12.76
CA ALA A 269 -7.71 -7.08 12.19
C ALA A 269 -8.82 -6.17 11.65
N SER A 270 -9.81 -6.72 10.93
CA SER A 270 -10.97 -5.97 10.46
C SER A 270 -11.74 -5.31 11.60
N ILE A 271 -11.95 -6.03 12.72
CA ILE A 271 -12.60 -5.49 13.92
C ILE A 271 -11.79 -4.34 14.50
N GLY A 272 -10.46 -4.51 14.65
CA GLY A 272 -9.57 -3.46 15.15
C GLY A 272 -9.60 -2.20 14.29
N SER A 273 -9.56 -2.36 12.96
CA SER A 273 -9.65 -1.24 12.02
C SER A 273 -11.00 -0.54 12.06
N VAL A 274 -12.12 -1.27 12.10
CA VAL A 274 -13.45 -0.66 12.20
C VAL A 274 -13.61 0.09 13.53
N ALA A 275 -13.10 -0.45 14.64
CA ALA A 275 -13.13 0.24 15.92
C ALA A 275 -12.39 1.58 15.86
N ASP A 276 -11.19 1.61 15.26
CA ASP A 276 -10.40 2.84 15.11
C ASP A 276 -11.05 3.84 14.15
N ILE A 277 -11.67 3.38 13.05
CA ILE A 277 -12.47 4.22 12.14
C ILE A 277 -13.63 4.87 12.90
N VAL A 278 -14.40 4.11 13.67
CA VAL A 278 -15.56 4.61 14.42
C VAL A 278 -15.12 5.64 15.47
N ASP A 279 -14.02 5.38 16.18
CA ASP A 279 -13.50 6.33 17.17
C ASP A 279 -12.93 7.60 16.52
N SER A 280 -12.25 7.47 15.37
CA SER A 280 -11.76 8.60 14.59
C SER A 280 -12.90 9.45 14.03
N LEU A 281 -13.99 8.83 13.59
CA LEU A 281 -15.16 9.53 13.05
C LEU A 281 -15.88 10.38 14.09
N LYS A 282 -15.91 9.95 15.35
CA LYS A 282 -16.47 10.75 16.47
C LYS A 282 -15.69 12.04 16.70
N LEU A 283 -14.40 12.05 16.39
CA LEU A 283 -13.50 13.18 16.57
C LEU A 283 -13.40 14.05 15.31
N SER A 284 -13.67 13.49 14.15
CA SER A 284 -13.58 14.21 12.88
C SER A 284 -14.81 15.09 12.63
N THR A 285 -14.60 16.39 12.54
CA THR A 285 -15.53 17.29 11.85
C THR A 285 -15.05 17.49 10.41
N PRO A 286 -15.75 16.97 9.40
CA PRO A 286 -15.37 17.20 8.01
C PRO A 286 -15.27 18.70 7.73
N PHE A 287 -14.19 19.13 7.06
CA PHE A 287 -13.99 20.51 6.56
C PHE A 287 -13.75 21.61 7.61
N LYS A 288 -13.35 21.30 8.85
CA LYS A 288 -12.76 22.35 9.71
C LYS A 288 -11.34 22.66 9.26
N ILE A 289 -11.18 23.83 8.63
CA ILE A 289 -9.88 24.44 8.37
C ILE A 289 -9.30 24.81 9.73
N VAL A 290 -8.14 24.25 10.09
CA VAL A 290 -7.36 24.71 11.23
C VAL A 290 -6.87 26.11 10.84
N SER A 291 -7.56 27.13 11.38
CA SER A 291 -7.16 28.54 11.32
C SER A 291 -6.08 28.81 12.35
#